data_AF-A0A0H2Y1E4-F1
#
_entry.id   AF-A0A0H2Y1E4-F1
#
_cell.length_a   1.000
_cell.length_b   1.000
_cell.length_c   1.000
_cell.angle_alpha   90.00
_cell.angle_beta   90.00
_cell.angle_gamma   90.00
#
_symmetry.space_group_name_H-M   'P 1'
#
loop_
_entity.id
_entity.type
_entity.pdbx_description
1 polymer ?
#
loop_
_entity_poly.entity_id
_entity_poly.type
_entity_poly.pdbx_seq_one_letter_code
_entity_poly.pdbx_strand_id
1 'polypeptide(L)'
;MRFSLRFIMTAGASAMLAACATAPSHPTISTTVAVTSTPSPQKTLRDGGAATDLSVVGQPAPTFHTLLSVRECVAGKCTAGIAKPTIAVTVQRVSEGHATIRFMVTMDIAGSQTLKSQTSQATSEVTLSVPSGATPITDQFAVDRVATIKVGEFRHVALPHGIRAYVCVAIPNANGVTDGSCDVSRMQTTKGTELATSAL
;
A
#
# COMPACT_ATOMS: atom_id res chain seq x y z
N MET A 1 -66.84 50.03 31.98
CA MET A 1 -66.50 48.65 32.42
C MET A 1 -66.78 47.68 31.28
N ARG A 2 -65.89 46.69 31.15
CA ARG A 2 -65.98 45.43 30.35
C ARG A 2 -65.44 45.45 28.91
N PHE A 3 -64.15 45.10 28.86
CA PHE A 3 -63.43 44.44 27.77
C PHE A 3 -64.12 43.13 27.34
N SER A 4 -64.00 42.77 26.05
CA SER A 4 -63.56 41.42 25.64
C SER A 4 -63.20 41.39 24.15
N LEU A 5 -61.90 41.20 23.93
CA LEU A 5 -61.24 40.95 22.66
C LEU A 5 -60.58 39.58 22.81
N ARG A 6 -60.93 38.58 21.99
CA ARG A 6 -60.06 37.41 21.77
C ARG A 6 -60.13 36.96 20.31
N PHE A 7 -59.03 37.26 19.64
CA PHE A 7 -58.62 36.80 18.34
C PHE A 7 -58.49 35.27 18.30
N ILE A 8 -58.98 34.67 17.22
CA ILE A 8 -58.68 33.30 16.82
C ILE A 8 -57.33 33.37 16.08
N MET A 9 -56.25 32.86 16.67
CA MET A 9 -54.98 32.66 15.97
C MET A 9 -54.89 31.20 15.56
N THR A 10 -55.02 30.96 14.26
CA THR A 10 -54.76 29.70 13.58
C THR A 10 -53.25 29.40 13.63
N ALA A 11 -52.91 28.23 14.17
CA ALA A 11 -51.54 27.72 14.20
C ALA A 11 -51.07 27.35 12.78
N GLY A 12 -50.20 28.19 12.20
CA GLY A 12 -49.47 27.86 10.97
C GLY A 12 -48.24 27.03 11.29
N ALA A 13 -48.34 25.70 11.12
CA ALA A 13 -47.22 24.79 11.20
C ALA A 13 -46.23 25.08 10.05
N SER A 14 -45.11 25.72 10.36
CA SER A 14 -44.00 25.88 9.43
C SER A 14 -43.15 24.62 9.48
N ALA A 15 -43.29 23.78 8.45
CA ALA A 15 -42.52 22.55 8.28
C ALA A 15 -41.02 22.85 8.29
N MET A 16 -40.30 22.33 9.28
CA MET A 16 -38.85 22.33 9.26
C MET A 16 -38.37 21.39 8.16
N LEU A 17 -37.90 21.96 7.05
CA LEU A 17 -37.09 21.27 6.06
C LEU A 17 -35.73 20.93 6.71
N ALA A 18 -35.70 19.83 7.45
CA ALA A 18 -34.45 19.18 7.84
C ALA A 18 -33.82 18.60 6.57
N ALA A 19 -33.03 19.41 5.86
CA ALA A 19 -32.11 18.91 4.85
C ALA A 19 -31.11 18.01 5.60
N CYS A 20 -31.23 16.70 5.42
CA CYS A 20 -30.16 15.76 5.77
C CYS A 20 -28.92 16.15 4.96
N ALA A 21 -28.06 16.98 5.54
CA ALA A 21 -26.69 17.17 5.10
C ALA A 21 -25.98 15.82 5.32
N THR A 22 -26.10 14.93 4.34
CA THR A 22 -25.20 13.79 4.20
C THR A 22 -23.84 14.39 3.91
N ALA A 23 -23.00 14.51 4.95
CA ALA A 23 -21.61 14.87 4.77
C ALA A 23 -21.02 13.91 3.72
N PRO A 24 -20.35 14.42 2.67
CA PRO A 24 -19.74 13.54 1.68
C PRO A 24 -18.70 12.67 2.39
N SER A 25 -19.04 11.40 2.60
CA SER A 25 -18.07 10.41 3.03
C SER A 25 -17.13 10.18 1.85
N HIS A 26 -15.88 10.59 2.02
CA HIS A 26 -14.89 10.28 1.00
C HIS A 26 -14.78 8.76 0.86
N PRO A 27 -14.72 8.21 -0.37
CA PRO A 27 -14.63 6.77 -0.55
C PRO A 27 -13.31 6.27 0.06
N THR A 28 -13.45 5.46 1.11
CA THR A 28 -12.34 4.75 1.74
C THR A 28 -11.98 3.55 0.88
N ILE A 29 -10.67 3.34 0.69
CA ILE A 29 -10.10 2.20 -0.01
C ILE A 29 -9.07 1.53 0.88
N SER A 30 -8.81 0.26 0.64
CA SER A 30 -7.70 -0.47 1.22
C SER A 30 -6.60 -0.60 0.16
N THR A 31 -5.40 -0.16 0.49
CA THR A 31 -4.23 -0.28 -0.37
C THR A 31 -3.24 -1.21 0.29
N THR A 32 -2.91 -2.30 -0.41
CA THR A 32 -1.88 -3.24 0.00
C THR A 32 -0.66 -3.05 -0.88
N VAL A 33 0.50 -2.89 -0.26
CA VAL A 33 1.79 -2.86 -0.94
C VAL A 33 2.67 -3.97 -0.41
N ALA A 34 3.49 -4.53 -1.29
CA ALA A 34 4.48 -5.51 -0.90
C ALA A 34 5.76 -5.35 -1.70
N VAL A 35 6.87 -5.83 -1.16
CA VAL A 35 8.13 -5.96 -1.87
C VAL A 35 8.75 -7.30 -1.56
N THR A 36 9.31 -7.94 -2.57
CA THR A 36 9.95 -9.25 -2.42
C THR A 36 11.27 -9.31 -3.17
N SER A 37 12.23 -10.08 -2.67
CA SER A 37 13.44 -10.44 -3.41
C SER A 37 13.32 -11.84 -4.00
N THR A 38 14.28 -12.21 -4.85
CA THR A 38 14.44 -13.59 -5.26
C THR A 38 14.66 -14.50 -4.06
N PRO A 39 14.02 -15.68 -4.02
CA PRO A 39 14.23 -16.64 -2.94
C PRO A 39 15.70 -17.06 -2.92
N SER A 40 16.26 -17.24 -1.72
CA SER A 40 17.59 -17.84 -1.59
C SER A 40 17.53 -19.34 -1.92
N PRO A 41 18.63 -19.97 -2.36
CA PRO A 41 18.65 -21.42 -2.61
C PRO A 41 18.22 -22.27 -1.41
N GLN A 42 18.33 -21.72 -0.19
CA GLN A 42 17.96 -22.36 1.07
C GLN A 42 16.50 -22.11 1.49
N LYS A 43 15.78 -21.21 0.81
CA LYS A 43 14.39 -20.85 1.13
C LYS A 43 13.47 -21.08 -0.06
N THR A 44 12.33 -21.70 0.20
CA THR A 44 11.27 -21.85 -0.81
C THR A 44 10.35 -20.64 -0.88
N LEU A 45 10.42 -19.70 0.07
CA LEU A 45 9.64 -18.47 0.08
C LEU A 45 10.52 -17.29 -0.29
N ARG A 46 9.92 -16.31 -0.97
CA ARG A 46 10.58 -15.02 -1.20
C ARG A 46 10.68 -14.27 0.12
N ASP A 47 11.85 -13.73 0.42
CA ASP A 47 11.98 -12.74 1.49
C ASP A 47 11.25 -11.47 1.05
N GLY A 48 10.57 -10.80 1.97
CA GLY A 48 9.74 -9.65 1.64
C GLY A 48 9.04 -9.03 2.83
N GLY A 49 8.45 -7.88 2.59
CA GLY A 49 7.61 -7.17 3.53
C GLY A 49 6.35 -6.67 2.84
N ALA A 50 5.28 -6.50 3.59
CA ALA A 50 4.05 -5.94 3.07
C ALA A 50 3.33 -5.12 4.15
N ALA A 51 2.52 -4.17 3.70
CA ALA A 51 1.64 -3.38 4.53
C ALA A 51 0.30 -3.21 3.83
N THR A 52 -0.77 -3.16 4.62
CA THR A 52 -2.11 -2.86 4.14
C THR A 52 -2.66 -1.73 4.99
N ASP A 53 -3.06 -0.65 4.34
CA ASP A 53 -3.57 0.53 5.01
C ASP A 53 -4.88 0.99 4.37
N LEU A 54 -5.72 1.62 5.18
CA LEU A 54 -6.88 2.35 4.69
C LEU A 54 -6.45 3.74 4.23
N SER A 55 -6.91 4.15 3.07
CA SER A 55 -6.61 5.45 2.49
C SER A 55 -7.86 6.05 1.85
N VAL A 56 -7.82 7.35 1.62
CA VAL A 56 -8.89 8.09 0.96
C VAL A 56 -8.50 8.32 -0.51
N VAL A 57 -9.43 8.13 -1.43
CA VAL A 57 -9.18 8.43 -2.85
C VAL A 57 -8.74 9.88 -3.02
N GLY A 58 -7.66 10.07 -3.78
CA GLY A 58 -7.00 11.36 -4.01
C GLY A 58 -5.94 11.72 -2.97
N GLN A 59 -5.82 10.97 -1.88
CA GLN A 59 -4.79 11.16 -0.86
C GLN A 59 -3.71 10.08 -0.95
N PRO A 60 -2.44 10.41 -0.66
CA PRO A 60 -1.39 9.41 -0.53
C PRO A 60 -1.69 8.44 0.62
N ALA A 61 -1.53 7.15 0.37
CA ALA A 61 -1.46 6.15 1.44
C ALA A 61 -0.16 6.35 2.25
N PRO A 62 -0.10 5.84 3.50
CA PRO A 62 1.14 5.82 4.27
C PRO A 62 2.29 5.19 3.47
N THR A 63 3.45 5.81 3.52
CA THR A 63 4.64 5.31 2.83
C THR A 63 5.13 4.03 3.52
N PHE A 64 5.34 2.99 2.73
CA PHE A 64 5.89 1.73 3.22
C PHE A 64 7.40 1.69 3.07
N HIS A 65 8.08 1.30 4.15
CA HIS A 65 9.52 1.13 4.19
C HIS A 65 9.85 -0.24 4.78
N THR A 66 10.87 -0.91 4.24
CA THR A 66 11.38 -2.17 4.81
C THR A 66 12.85 -2.37 4.44
N LEU A 67 13.47 -3.41 4.99
CA LEU A 67 14.80 -3.88 4.60
C LEU A 67 14.67 -5.28 3.99
N LEU A 68 15.41 -5.51 2.92
CA LEU A 68 15.33 -6.74 2.14
C LEU A 68 16.73 -7.23 1.78
N SER A 69 17.03 -8.48 2.07
CA SER A 69 18.28 -9.10 1.60
C SER A 69 18.18 -9.47 0.13
N VAL A 70 19.16 -9.06 -0.65
CA VAL A 70 19.28 -9.37 -2.08
C VAL A 70 20.58 -10.10 -2.34
N ARG A 71 20.55 -11.05 -3.26
CA ARG A 71 21.72 -11.85 -3.63
C ARG A 71 21.63 -12.20 -5.10
N GLU A 72 22.72 -11.99 -5.81
CA GLU A 72 22.88 -12.41 -7.20
C GLU A 72 24.09 -13.31 -7.30
N CYS A 73 23.97 -14.39 -8.07
CA CYS A 73 25.08 -15.31 -8.31
C CYS A 73 25.25 -15.51 -9.80
N VAL A 74 26.43 -15.18 -10.33
CA VAL A 74 26.81 -15.40 -11.72
C VAL A 74 28.08 -16.24 -11.75
N ALA A 75 28.03 -17.38 -12.42
CA ALA A 75 29.17 -18.30 -12.57
C ALA A 75 29.89 -18.65 -11.24
N GLY A 76 29.13 -18.88 -10.17
CA GLY A 76 29.67 -19.25 -8.85
C GLY A 76 30.21 -18.09 -8.00
N LYS A 77 30.26 -16.87 -8.53
CA LYS A 77 30.53 -15.66 -7.74
C LYS A 77 29.22 -15.02 -7.33
N CYS A 78 29.06 -14.73 -6.05
CA CYS A 78 27.84 -14.10 -5.54
C CYS A 78 28.13 -12.72 -4.96
N THR A 79 27.30 -11.77 -5.34
CA THR A 79 27.19 -10.47 -4.71
C THR A 79 25.97 -10.47 -3.78
N ALA A 80 26.02 -9.68 -2.72
CA ALA A 80 24.92 -9.54 -1.79
C ALA A 80 24.69 -8.07 -1.45
N GLY A 81 23.47 -7.70 -1.14
CA GLY A 81 23.12 -6.35 -0.72
C GLY A 81 21.96 -6.37 0.26
N ILE A 82 21.82 -5.27 0.99
CA ILE A 82 20.62 -4.95 1.74
C ILE A 82 19.93 -3.81 1.01
N ALA A 83 18.74 -4.10 0.48
CA ALA A 83 17.88 -3.14 -0.18
C ALA A 83 16.97 -2.46 0.84
N LYS A 84 16.77 -1.14 0.67
CA LYS A 84 15.88 -0.30 1.48
C LYS A 84 14.81 0.33 0.57
N PRO A 85 13.77 -0.43 0.17
CA PRO A 85 12.62 0.10 -0.56
C PRO A 85 11.88 1.18 0.23
N THR A 86 11.40 2.16 -0.51
CA THR A 86 10.37 3.11 -0.11
C THR A 86 9.26 3.08 -1.16
N ILE A 87 8.05 2.69 -0.75
CA ILE A 87 6.90 2.56 -1.66
C ILE A 87 5.84 3.58 -1.24
N ALA A 88 5.41 4.40 -2.18
CA ALA A 88 4.32 5.35 -2.02
C ALA A 88 3.25 5.12 -3.08
N VAL A 89 1.98 5.14 -2.65
CA VAL A 89 0.84 4.90 -3.54
C VAL A 89 -0.19 5.99 -3.33
N THR A 90 -0.74 6.49 -4.43
CA THR A 90 -1.91 7.37 -4.41
C THR A 90 -2.95 6.81 -5.34
N VAL A 91 -4.13 6.47 -4.82
CA VAL A 91 -5.26 6.09 -5.68
C VAL A 91 -5.98 7.35 -6.11
N GLN A 92 -5.89 7.68 -7.39
CA GLN A 92 -6.40 8.91 -7.96
C GLN A 92 -7.91 8.85 -8.22
N ARG A 93 -8.40 7.68 -8.64
CA ARG A 93 -9.81 7.45 -8.98
C ARG A 93 -10.14 5.97 -8.85
N VAL A 94 -11.37 5.67 -8.45
CA VAL A 94 -11.96 4.33 -8.55
C VAL A 94 -13.25 4.42 -9.35
N SER A 95 -13.42 3.56 -10.35
CA SER A 95 -14.60 3.52 -11.22
C SER A 95 -14.74 2.12 -11.82
N GLU A 96 -15.97 1.60 -11.86
CA GLU A 96 -16.31 0.36 -12.59
C GLU A 96 -15.40 -0.85 -12.27
N GLY A 97 -15.01 -1.02 -11.00
CA GLY A 97 -14.14 -2.13 -10.58
C GLY A 97 -12.65 -1.94 -10.93
N HIS A 98 -12.26 -0.73 -11.34
CA HIS A 98 -10.88 -0.35 -11.63
C HIS A 98 -10.43 0.82 -10.75
N ALA A 99 -9.14 0.84 -10.42
CA ALA A 99 -8.49 1.91 -9.69
C ALA A 99 -7.36 2.50 -10.55
N THR A 100 -7.36 3.81 -10.76
CA THR A 100 -6.22 4.52 -11.32
C THR A 100 -5.31 4.94 -10.19
N ILE A 101 -4.05 4.52 -10.23
CA ILE A 101 -3.07 4.73 -9.17
C ILE A 101 -1.85 5.45 -9.71
N ARG A 102 -1.19 6.23 -8.86
CA ARG A 102 0.23 6.57 -8.99
C ARG A 102 1.02 5.71 -8.01
N PHE A 103 1.95 4.93 -8.54
CA PHE A 103 2.79 4.00 -7.82
C PHE A 103 4.24 4.44 -7.93
N MET A 104 4.85 4.78 -6.80
CA MET A 104 6.24 5.22 -6.73
C MET A 104 7.03 4.26 -5.87
N VAL A 105 8.18 3.85 -6.38
CA VAL A 105 9.15 3.04 -5.63
C VAL A 105 10.51 3.69 -5.76
N THR A 106 11.15 3.99 -4.64
CA THR A 106 12.57 4.30 -4.60
C THR A 106 13.30 3.22 -3.83
N MET A 107 14.54 2.93 -4.22
CA MET A 107 15.33 1.91 -3.56
C MET A 107 16.80 2.30 -3.56
N ASP A 108 17.43 2.00 -2.43
CA ASP A 108 18.86 2.10 -2.20
C ASP A 108 19.35 0.72 -1.73
N ILE A 109 20.45 0.24 -2.31
CA ILE A 109 21.08 -1.04 -1.98
C ILE A 109 22.50 -0.74 -1.54
N ALA A 110 22.87 -1.26 -0.36
CA ALA A 110 24.23 -1.14 0.15
C ALA A 110 24.64 -2.41 0.92
N GLY A 111 25.92 -2.49 1.30
CA GLY A 111 26.42 -3.57 2.16
C GLY A 111 25.82 -3.57 3.57
N SER A 112 25.33 -2.43 4.04
CA SER A 112 24.59 -2.30 5.30
C SER A 112 23.55 -1.20 5.17
N GLN A 113 22.37 -1.45 5.71
CA GLN A 113 21.27 -0.48 5.72
C GLN A 113 20.57 -0.50 7.07
N THR A 114 20.10 0.68 7.44
CA THR A 114 19.38 0.91 8.69
C THR A 114 18.02 1.49 8.37
N LEU A 115 16.99 0.93 8.99
CA LEU A 115 15.63 1.43 8.96
C LEU A 115 15.25 1.94 10.35
N LYS A 116 14.83 3.20 10.41
CA LYS A 116 14.31 3.82 11.62
C LYS A 116 12.81 4.00 11.47
N SER A 117 12.06 3.52 12.46
CA SER A 117 10.63 3.76 12.59
C SER A 117 10.40 4.57 13.84
N GLN A 118 9.67 5.68 13.73
CA GLN A 118 9.32 6.53 14.85
C GLN A 118 7.80 6.60 14.95
N THR A 119 7.27 6.21 16.10
CA THR A 119 5.90 6.50 16.50
C THR A 119 5.90 7.67 17.48
N SER A 120 4.73 8.21 17.82
CA SER A 120 4.60 9.27 18.82
C SER A 120 5.12 8.87 20.21
N GLN A 121 5.35 7.58 20.45
CA GLN A 121 5.71 7.04 21.77
C GLN A 121 7.06 6.26 21.79
N ALA A 122 7.62 5.91 20.63
CA ALA A 122 8.86 5.12 20.58
C ALA A 122 9.61 5.27 19.25
N THR A 123 10.94 5.10 19.32
CA THR A 123 11.80 4.95 18.14
C THR A 123 12.32 3.51 18.11
N SER A 124 12.19 2.85 16.97
CA SER A 124 12.76 1.53 16.68
C SER A 124 13.75 1.65 15.54
N GLU A 125 14.88 0.95 15.65
CA GLU A 125 15.93 0.93 14.64
C GLU A 125 16.30 -0.52 14.35
N VAL A 126 16.33 -0.87 13.07
CA VAL A 126 16.73 -2.19 12.59
C VAL A 126 17.85 -1.99 11.57
N THR A 127 18.97 -2.67 11.78
CA THR A 127 20.10 -2.67 10.84
C THR A 127 20.31 -4.07 10.30
N LEU A 128 20.40 -4.20 8.99
CA LEU A 128 20.84 -5.42 8.32
C LEU A 128 22.14 -5.14 7.58
N SER A 129 23.00 -6.16 7.52
CA SER A 129 24.28 -6.11 6.82
C SER A 129 24.50 -7.40 6.05
N VAL A 130 25.22 -7.31 4.94
CA VAL A 130 25.63 -8.49 4.18
C VAL A 130 26.63 -9.32 4.99
N PRO A 131 26.66 -10.66 4.80
CA PRO A 131 27.64 -11.51 5.48
C PRO A 131 29.08 -11.11 5.16
N SER A 132 29.96 -11.24 6.14
CA SER A 132 31.40 -11.02 5.96
C SER A 132 31.95 -11.89 4.82
N GLY A 133 32.71 -11.28 3.91
CA GLY A 133 33.30 -11.97 2.75
C GLY A 133 32.42 -11.99 1.50
N ALA A 134 31.16 -11.54 1.57
CA ALA A 134 30.36 -11.29 0.37
C ALA A 134 30.79 -9.97 -0.29
N THR A 135 30.83 -9.95 -1.64
CA THR A 135 31.02 -8.70 -2.38
C THR A 135 29.73 -7.87 -2.30
N PRO A 136 29.78 -6.63 -1.75
CA PRO A 136 28.58 -5.82 -1.59
C PRO A 136 28.05 -5.31 -2.93
N ILE A 137 26.73 -5.33 -3.09
CA ILE A 137 26.01 -4.60 -4.13
C ILE A 137 25.85 -3.14 -3.65
N THR A 138 26.06 -2.19 -4.54
CA THR A 138 25.73 -0.78 -4.32
C THR A 138 25.01 -0.26 -5.53
N ASP A 139 23.74 0.09 -5.36
CA ASP A 139 22.90 0.57 -6.45
C ASP A 139 21.75 1.43 -5.92
N GLN A 140 21.21 2.30 -6.75
CA GLN A 140 20.05 3.14 -6.45
C GLN A 140 19.16 3.26 -7.68
N PHE A 141 17.86 3.12 -7.47
CA PHE A 141 16.90 3.31 -8.55
C PHE A 141 15.56 3.84 -8.06
N ALA A 142 14.80 4.40 -9.01
CA ALA A 142 13.46 4.91 -8.77
C ALA A 142 12.54 4.56 -9.93
N VAL A 143 11.28 4.29 -9.61
CA VAL A 143 10.19 4.08 -10.54
C VAL A 143 9.03 4.96 -10.12
N ASP A 144 8.42 5.64 -11.09
CA ASP A 144 7.17 6.37 -10.93
C ASP A 144 6.25 5.99 -12.10
N ARG A 145 5.10 5.41 -11.77
CA ARG A 145 4.14 4.89 -12.75
C ARG A 145 2.74 5.36 -12.40
N VAL A 146 1.99 5.76 -13.43
CA VAL A 146 0.54 5.90 -13.34
C VAL A 146 -0.07 4.77 -14.14
N ALA A 147 -0.96 4.00 -13.52
CA ALA A 147 -1.57 2.84 -14.14
C ALA A 147 -3.02 2.66 -13.67
N THR A 148 -3.84 2.05 -14.53
CA THR A 148 -5.17 1.56 -14.16
C THR A 148 -5.08 0.08 -13.85
N ILE A 149 -5.45 -0.28 -12.63
CA ILE A 149 -5.42 -1.65 -12.13
C ILE A 149 -6.85 -2.12 -11.84
N LYS A 150 -7.07 -3.43 -11.88
CA LYS A 150 -8.34 -4.01 -11.44
C LYS A 150 -8.38 -4.05 -9.92
N VAL A 151 -9.51 -3.67 -9.33
CA VAL A 151 -9.73 -3.77 -7.88
C VAL A 151 -9.68 -5.25 -7.47
N GLY A 152 -8.95 -5.53 -6.40
CA GLY A 152 -8.72 -6.88 -5.88
C GLY A 152 -7.69 -7.71 -6.65
N GLU A 153 -6.94 -7.09 -7.59
CA GLU A 153 -5.86 -7.76 -8.30
C GLU A 153 -4.50 -7.13 -7.97
N PHE A 154 -3.52 -7.97 -7.68
CA PHE A 154 -2.15 -7.51 -7.53
C PHE A 154 -1.54 -7.16 -8.88
N ARG A 155 -0.89 -6.00 -8.92
CA ARG A 155 -0.02 -5.60 -10.02
C ARG A 155 1.38 -5.36 -9.48
N HIS A 156 2.38 -5.51 -10.33
CA HIS A 156 3.78 -5.40 -9.90
C HIS A 156 4.68 -4.69 -10.89
N VAL A 157 5.73 -4.07 -10.37
CA VAL A 157 6.88 -3.63 -11.17
C VAL A 157 8.06 -4.54 -10.86
N ALA A 158 8.71 -5.05 -11.91
CA ALA A 158 10.01 -5.69 -11.80
C ALA A 158 11.09 -4.61 -11.63
N LEU A 159 11.93 -4.79 -10.63
CA LEU A 159 13.02 -3.90 -10.28
C LEU A 159 14.36 -4.63 -10.47
N PRO A 160 15.49 -3.91 -10.52
CA PRO A 160 16.81 -4.52 -10.53
C PRO A 160 17.00 -5.55 -9.41
N HIS A 161 17.97 -6.44 -9.60
CA HIS A 161 18.35 -7.48 -8.64
C HIS A 161 17.24 -8.48 -8.27
N GLY A 162 16.33 -8.74 -9.21
CA GLY A 162 15.26 -9.73 -9.06
C GLY A 162 14.19 -9.33 -8.05
N ILE A 163 14.17 -8.05 -7.65
CA ILE A 163 13.22 -7.49 -6.71
C ILE A 163 11.91 -7.21 -7.44
N ARG A 164 10.78 -7.43 -6.76
CA ARG A 164 9.46 -7.09 -7.27
C ARG A 164 8.70 -6.29 -6.24
N ALA A 165 8.13 -5.16 -6.66
CA ALA A 165 7.24 -4.35 -5.85
C ALA A 165 5.81 -4.50 -6.35
N TYR A 166 4.88 -4.71 -5.43
CA TYR A 166 3.49 -5.05 -5.70
C TYR A 166 2.56 -4.01 -5.11
N VAL A 167 1.39 -3.88 -5.74
CA VAL A 167 0.27 -3.06 -5.26
C VAL A 167 -1.04 -3.76 -5.56
N CYS A 168 -1.97 -3.70 -4.61
CA CYS A 168 -3.37 -4.09 -4.79
C CYS A 168 -4.25 -3.06 -4.11
N VAL A 169 -5.40 -2.79 -4.72
CA VAL A 169 -6.42 -1.89 -4.17
C VAL A 169 -7.71 -2.67 -4.01
N ALA A 170 -8.27 -2.68 -2.80
CA ALA A 170 -9.56 -3.27 -2.49
C ALA A 170 -10.53 -2.20 -1.99
N ILE A 171 -11.82 -2.41 -2.24
CA ILE A 171 -12.89 -1.57 -1.71
C ILE A 171 -13.44 -2.27 -0.45
N PRO A 172 -13.24 -1.71 0.76
CA PRO A 172 -13.83 -2.29 1.96
C PRO A 172 -15.36 -2.16 1.93
N ASN A 173 -16.03 -3.12 2.56
CA ASN A 173 -17.49 -3.05 2.75
C ASN A 173 -17.86 -1.98 3.80
N ALA A 174 -19.17 -1.83 4.07
CA ALA A 174 -19.68 -0.85 5.05
C ALA A 174 -19.11 -1.03 6.47
N ASN A 175 -18.59 -2.22 6.80
CA ASN A 175 -17.96 -2.51 8.09
C ASN A 175 -16.44 -2.31 8.07
N GLY A 176 -15.87 -1.78 6.98
CA GLY A 176 -14.44 -1.57 6.82
C GLY A 176 -13.65 -2.83 6.45
N VAL A 177 -14.33 -3.94 6.13
CA VAL A 177 -13.69 -5.25 5.89
C VAL A 177 -13.52 -5.48 4.39
N THR A 178 -12.34 -5.94 3.98
CA THR A 178 -12.06 -6.35 2.59
C THR A 178 -12.39 -7.83 2.39
N ASP A 179 -12.60 -8.23 1.14
CA ASP A 179 -12.92 -9.61 0.73
C ASP A 179 -11.70 -10.56 0.72
N GLY A 180 -10.54 -10.10 1.21
CA GLY A 180 -9.28 -10.86 1.18
C GLY A 180 -8.65 -10.98 -0.21
N SER A 181 -9.15 -10.24 -1.22
CA SER A 181 -8.57 -10.22 -2.56
C SER A 181 -7.12 -9.73 -2.58
N CYS A 182 -6.79 -8.76 -1.73
CA CYS A 182 -5.44 -8.24 -1.53
C CYS A 182 -4.64 -8.95 -0.41
N ASP A 183 -4.86 -10.26 -0.18
CA ASP A 183 -4.03 -11.02 0.77
C ASP A 183 -2.63 -11.32 0.21
N VAL A 184 -1.62 -10.83 0.93
CA VAL A 184 -0.20 -10.89 0.57
C VAL A 184 0.39 -12.30 0.59
N SER A 185 -0.25 -13.24 1.32
CA SER A 185 0.12 -14.64 1.37
C SER A 185 0.16 -15.28 -0.03
N ARG A 186 -0.61 -14.73 -0.97
CA ARG A 186 -0.67 -15.18 -2.36
C ARG A 186 0.58 -14.84 -3.17
N MET A 187 1.40 -13.87 -2.75
CA MET A 187 2.58 -13.41 -3.50
C MET A 187 3.91 -14.05 -3.05
N GLN A 188 3.92 -14.74 -1.90
CA GLN A 188 5.16 -15.21 -1.27
C GLN A 188 5.59 -16.63 -1.71
N THR A 189 4.74 -17.38 -2.41
CA THR A 189 5.01 -18.76 -2.82
C THR A 189 5.78 -18.84 -4.15
N THR A 190 6.82 -19.69 -4.20
CA THR A 190 7.64 -19.91 -5.42
C THR A 190 7.02 -20.83 -6.46
N LYS A 191 5.96 -21.57 -6.11
CA LYS A 191 5.24 -22.48 -7.01
C LYS A 191 3.76 -22.13 -7.03
N GLY A 192 3.30 -21.54 -8.12
CA GLY A 192 1.91 -21.69 -8.56
C GLY A 192 0.91 -20.58 -8.24
N THR A 193 1.30 -19.43 -7.68
CA THR A 193 0.35 -18.32 -7.45
C THR A 193 0.81 -16.97 -8.03
N GLU A 194 1.72 -16.97 -9.01
CA GLU A 194 1.85 -15.83 -9.96
C GLU A 194 0.67 -15.77 -10.96
N LEU A 195 -0.34 -16.63 -10.80
CA LEU A 195 -1.51 -16.76 -11.69
C LEU A 195 -2.49 -15.57 -11.65
N ALA A 196 -2.29 -14.59 -10.77
CA ALA A 196 -3.13 -13.39 -10.68
C ALA A 196 -2.34 -12.09 -10.46
N THR A 197 -1.05 -12.08 -10.81
CA THR A 197 -0.21 -10.87 -10.72
C THR A 197 0.25 -10.44 -12.10
N SER A 198 -0.25 -9.30 -12.58
CA SER A 198 0.18 -8.73 -13.87
C SER A 198 1.19 -7.60 -13.67
N ALA A 199 1.97 -7.28 -14.70
CA ALA A 199 2.86 -6.12 -14.65
C ALA A 199 2.04 -4.80 -14.62
N LEU A 200 2.58 -3.80 -13.93
CA LEU A 200 2.11 -2.40 -13.95
C LEU A 200 2.53 -1.70 -15.24
#